data_AF-A0A836CJE6-F1
#
_entry.id   AF-A0A836CJE6-F1
#
_cell.length_a   1.000
_cell.length_b   1.000
_cell.length_c   1.000
_cell.angle_alpha   90.00
_cell.angle_beta   90.00
_cell.angle_gamma   90.00
#
_symmetry.space_group_name_H-M   'P 1'
#
loop_
_entity.id
_entity.type
_entity.pdbx_description
1 polymer ?
#
loop_
_entity_poly.entity_id
_entity_poly.type
_entity_poly.pdbx_seq_one_letter_code
_entity_poly.pdbx_strand_id
1 'polypeptide(L)'
;VPSQVDVYESEITRQKYAAARGALAFDGKDTHELWVFHGTAPENVPRIMCGGFRIGGVDVGVTNGTALGLGVYAATGPDTPIHYSFDDAAERQAVILARALPGEVGAASHQGDSWRGGRDWWVFADSAQLVPVYVV
;
A
#
# COMPACT_ATOMS: atom_id res chain seq x y z
N VAL A 1 0.49 -16.91 21.99
CA VAL A 1 -0.70 -16.24 21.41
C VAL A 1 -0.95 -16.91 20.08
N PRO A 2 -2.17 -17.36 19.72
CA PRO A 2 -2.38 -17.91 18.39
C PRO A 2 -2.07 -16.83 17.34
N SER A 3 -1.30 -17.19 16.34
CA SER A 3 -1.09 -16.34 15.16
C SER A 3 -2.39 -16.36 14.34
N GLN A 4 -2.99 -15.19 14.12
CA GLN A 4 -4.18 -15.01 13.29
C GLN A 4 -3.76 -14.33 11.99
N VAL A 5 -4.29 -14.80 10.86
CA VAL A 5 -4.17 -14.13 9.56
C VAL A 5 -5.55 -14.14 8.93
N ASP A 6 -6.09 -12.97 8.67
CA ASP A 6 -7.42 -12.82 8.05
C ASP A 6 -7.26 -12.61 6.55
N VAL A 7 -8.04 -13.36 5.77
CA VAL A 7 -8.09 -13.24 4.30
C VAL A 7 -9.31 -12.42 3.92
N TYR A 8 -9.12 -11.44 3.04
CA TYR A 8 -10.21 -10.63 2.53
C TYR A 8 -10.40 -10.82 1.02
N GLU A 9 -11.66 -10.89 0.62
CA GLU A 9 -12.06 -10.93 -0.78
C GLU A 9 -13.02 -9.78 -1.06
N SER A 10 -12.50 -8.71 -1.68
CA SER A 10 -13.31 -7.60 -2.16
C SER A 10 -13.24 -7.51 -3.67
N GLU A 11 -14.34 -7.81 -4.36
CA GLU A 11 -14.46 -7.65 -5.81
C GLU A 11 -14.17 -6.20 -6.23
N ILE A 12 -14.58 -5.22 -5.43
CA ILE A 12 -14.35 -3.80 -5.70
C ILE A 12 -12.84 -3.51 -5.80
N THR A 13 -12.07 -3.95 -4.81
CA THR A 13 -10.60 -3.73 -4.82
C THR A 13 -9.91 -4.50 -5.94
N ARG A 14 -10.35 -5.74 -6.21
CA ARG A 14 -9.80 -6.57 -7.29
C ARG A 14 -10.10 -5.99 -8.67
N GLN A 15 -11.28 -5.42 -8.89
CA GLN A 15 -11.64 -4.77 -10.15
C GLN A 15 -10.83 -3.50 -10.38
N LYS A 16 -10.67 -2.64 -9.36
CA LYS A 16 -9.82 -1.45 -9.44
C LYS A 16 -8.37 -1.83 -9.80
N TYR A 17 -7.83 -2.83 -9.13
CA TYR A 17 -6.48 -3.33 -9.37
C TYR A 17 -6.31 -3.95 -10.76
N ALA A 18 -7.28 -4.73 -11.22
CA ALA A 18 -7.28 -5.29 -12.56
C ALA A 18 -7.35 -4.21 -13.65
N ALA A 19 -8.15 -3.16 -13.43
CA ALA A 19 -8.21 -2.00 -14.32
C ALA A 19 -6.88 -1.25 -14.36
N ALA A 20 -6.26 -1.00 -13.20
CA ALA A 20 -4.95 -0.36 -13.12
C ALA A 20 -3.86 -1.19 -13.84
N ARG A 21 -3.84 -2.52 -13.65
CA ARG A 21 -2.97 -3.43 -14.40
C ARG A 21 -3.19 -3.31 -15.91
N GLY A 22 -4.44 -3.27 -16.35
CA GLY A 22 -4.80 -3.13 -17.76
C GLY A 22 -4.30 -1.81 -18.36
N ALA A 23 -4.45 -0.71 -17.64
CA ALA A 23 -3.95 0.60 -18.04
C ALA A 23 -2.41 0.62 -18.15
N LEU A 24 -1.70 0.14 -17.12
CA LEU A 24 -0.24 0.03 -17.15
C LEU A 24 0.25 -0.85 -18.31
N ALA A 25 -0.38 -2.00 -18.54
CA ALA A 25 -0.02 -2.89 -19.64
C ALA A 25 -0.28 -2.25 -21.01
N PHE A 26 -1.38 -1.51 -21.17
CA PHE A 26 -1.70 -0.78 -22.39
C PHE A 26 -0.62 0.26 -22.71
N ASP A 27 -0.11 0.94 -21.68
CA ASP A 27 0.99 1.92 -21.80
C ASP A 27 2.38 1.27 -21.94
N GLY A 28 2.47 -0.06 -21.97
CA GLY A 28 3.74 -0.79 -22.07
C GLY A 28 4.60 -0.76 -20.80
N LYS A 29 3.99 -0.45 -19.65
CA LYS A 29 4.65 -0.33 -18.34
C LYS A 29 4.71 -1.67 -17.61
N ASP A 30 5.56 -1.74 -16.58
CA ASP A 30 5.72 -2.96 -15.79
C ASP A 30 4.45 -3.33 -15.01
N THR A 31 4.08 -4.60 -15.10
CA THR A 31 2.93 -5.19 -14.38
C THR A 31 3.33 -6.44 -13.59
N HIS A 32 4.64 -6.68 -13.42
CA HIS A 32 5.13 -7.65 -12.47
C HIS A 32 4.77 -7.22 -11.05
N GLU A 33 4.31 -8.16 -10.24
CA GLU A 33 3.77 -7.82 -8.94
C GLU A 33 4.80 -7.91 -7.84
N LEU A 34 4.69 -6.97 -6.92
CA LEU A 34 5.41 -7.00 -5.66
C LEU A 34 4.44 -7.38 -4.55
N TRP A 35 4.93 -8.12 -3.58
CA TRP A 35 4.30 -8.22 -2.27
C TRP A 35 4.84 -7.10 -1.38
N VAL A 36 3.93 -6.34 -0.79
CA VAL A 36 4.27 -5.19 0.06
C VAL A 36 3.43 -5.17 1.33
N PHE A 37 4.03 -4.67 2.39
CA PHE A 37 3.44 -4.50 3.71
C PHE A 37 3.01 -3.05 3.91
N HIS A 38 1.85 -2.85 4.53
CA HIS A 38 1.34 -1.55 4.93
C HIS A 38 0.85 -1.60 6.38
N GLY A 39 1.50 -0.84 7.26
CA GLY A 39 1.06 -0.68 8.65
C GLY A 39 -0.08 0.32 8.75
N THR A 40 -1.11 0.01 9.54
CA THR A 40 -2.25 0.91 9.77
C THR A 40 -2.85 0.69 11.16
N ALA A 41 -3.61 1.68 11.64
CA ALA A 41 -4.49 1.51 12.79
C ALA A 41 -5.61 0.48 12.49
N PRO A 42 -6.00 -0.40 13.44
CA PRO A 42 -6.98 -1.47 13.23
C PRO A 42 -8.33 -1.01 12.69
N GLU A 43 -8.80 0.16 13.12
CA GLU A 43 -10.09 0.72 12.71
C GLU A 43 -10.14 1.08 11.22
N ASN A 44 -8.99 1.23 10.56
CA ASN A 44 -8.91 1.48 9.13
C ASN A 44 -8.96 0.18 8.31
N VAL A 45 -8.66 -0.98 8.92
CA VAL A 45 -8.60 -2.26 8.22
C VAL A 45 -9.88 -2.55 7.42
N PRO A 46 -11.10 -2.51 8.00
CA PRO A 46 -12.31 -2.79 7.23
C PRO A 46 -12.49 -1.85 6.03
N ARG A 47 -12.08 -0.59 6.17
CA ARG A 47 -12.20 0.41 5.09
C ARG A 47 -11.21 0.13 3.96
N ILE A 48 -9.96 -0.21 4.31
CA ILE A 48 -8.91 -0.53 3.34
C ILE A 48 -9.23 -1.85 2.63
N MET A 49 -9.52 -2.91 3.39
CA MET A 49 -9.76 -4.24 2.81
C MET A 49 -10.99 -4.27 1.90
N CYS A 50 -12.05 -3.51 2.23
CA CYS A 50 -13.27 -3.50 1.43
C CYS A 50 -13.26 -2.45 0.32
N GLY A 51 -12.64 -1.29 0.54
CA GLY A 51 -12.71 -0.13 -0.36
C GLY A 51 -11.44 0.20 -1.15
N GLY A 52 -10.30 -0.36 -0.73
CA GLY A 52 -8.96 -0.07 -1.23
C GLY A 52 -8.21 0.95 -0.37
N PHE A 53 -6.93 1.13 -0.67
CA PHE A 53 -6.11 2.17 -0.06
C PHE A 53 -6.59 3.58 -0.45
N ARG A 54 -6.12 4.58 0.28
CA ARG A 54 -6.41 5.99 0.05
C ARG A 54 -5.12 6.80 0.22
N ILE A 55 -5.00 7.90 -0.51
CA ILE A 55 -3.82 8.74 -0.49
C ILE A 55 -4.02 9.90 0.50
N GLY A 56 -3.14 9.99 1.51
CA GLY A 56 -3.13 11.12 2.44
C GLY A 56 -2.85 12.44 1.73
N GLY A 57 -3.59 13.50 2.06
CA GLY A 57 -3.52 14.80 1.39
C GLY A 57 -4.32 14.90 0.09
N VAL A 58 -4.88 13.79 -0.41
CA VAL A 58 -5.77 13.74 -1.58
C VAL A 58 -7.16 13.24 -1.17
N ASP A 59 -7.23 12.02 -0.66
CA ASP A 59 -8.49 11.34 -0.30
C ASP A 59 -8.85 11.48 1.18
N VAL A 60 -7.83 11.61 2.04
CA VAL A 60 -7.94 11.71 3.50
C VAL A 60 -6.96 12.74 4.04
N GLY A 61 -7.19 13.24 5.25
CA GLY A 61 -6.20 14.10 5.92
C GLY A 61 -4.84 13.40 6.04
N VAL A 62 -3.74 14.16 6.01
CA VAL A 62 -2.39 13.60 6.14
C VAL A 62 -2.18 13.12 7.58
N THR A 63 -2.09 11.81 7.77
CA THR A 63 -1.87 11.21 9.10
C THR A 63 -0.42 10.74 9.31
N ASN A 64 0.27 10.31 8.24
CA ASN A 64 1.68 9.90 8.26
C ASN A 64 2.33 10.14 6.90
N GLY A 65 3.64 10.46 6.90
CA GLY A 65 4.54 10.39 5.74
C GLY A 65 4.12 11.13 4.47
N THR A 66 4.60 12.37 4.28
CA THR A 66 4.62 13.05 2.96
C THR A 66 6.05 13.35 2.50
N ALA A 67 7.05 12.84 3.22
CA ALA A 67 8.46 13.13 2.99
C ALA A 67 8.95 12.73 1.58
N LEU A 68 8.29 11.74 0.97
CA LEU A 68 8.55 11.29 -0.39
C LEU A 68 7.39 11.64 -1.34
N GLY A 69 6.52 12.57 -0.97
CA GLY A 69 5.36 12.95 -1.79
C GLY A 69 4.05 12.26 -1.40
N LEU A 70 3.01 12.54 -2.18
CA LEU A 70 1.66 12.02 -1.97
C LEU A 70 1.53 10.67 -2.68
N GLY A 71 1.11 9.65 -1.96
CA GLY A 71 0.86 8.30 -2.48
C GLY A 71 0.56 7.31 -1.36
N VAL A 72 0.44 6.04 -1.71
CA VAL A 72 0.31 4.95 -0.73
C VAL A 72 1.71 4.45 -0.39
N TYR A 73 2.11 4.61 0.87
CA TYR A 73 3.39 4.14 1.37
C TYR A 73 3.29 2.67 1.76
N ALA A 74 4.24 1.87 1.29
CA ALA A 74 4.36 0.45 1.61
C ALA A 74 5.84 0.04 1.69
N ALA A 75 6.10 -1.18 2.13
CA ALA A 75 7.46 -1.71 2.21
C ALA A 75 7.55 -3.14 1.68
N THR A 76 8.66 -3.51 1.05
CA THR A 76 8.89 -4.90 0.62
C THR A 76 9.36 -5.80 1.76
N GLY A 77 9.81 -5.22 2.88
CA GLY A 77 10.13 -5.93 4.12
C GLY A 77 9.09 -5.61 5.21
N PRO A 78 8.90 -6.51 6.19
CA PRO A 78 7.99 -6.26 7.30
C PRO A 78 8.58 -5.29 8.34
N ASP A 79 9.91 -5.16 8.41
CA ASP A 79 10.61 -4.42 9.49
C ASP A 79 10.23 -2.93 9.54
N THR A 80 10.14 -2.26 8.39
CA THR A 80 9.73 -0.85 8.31
C THR A 80 8.31 -0.62 8.85
N PRO A 81 7.26 -1.31 8.33
CA PRO A 81 5.90 -1.12 8.82
C PRO A 81 5.77 -1.49 10.30
N ILE A 82 6.51 -2.51 10.74
CA ILE A 82 6.67 -2.83 12.16
C ILE A 82 7.19 -1.60 12.92
N HIS A 83 8.31 -0.99 12.53
CA HIS A 83 8.89 0.13 13.29
C HIS A 83 8.00 1.40 13.35
N TYR A 84 7.27 1.73 12.28
CA TYR A 84 6.26 2.81 12.33
C TYR A 84 5.08 2.46 13.24
N SER A 85 4.93 1.19 13.59
CA SER A 85 3.82 0.65 14.35
C SER A 85 4.05 0.46 15.85
N PHE A 86 5.26 0.70 16.36
CA PHE A 86 5.60 0.40 17.76
C PHE A 86 5.98 1.59 18.65
N ASP A 87 6.03 2.82 18.14
CA ASP A 87 6.41 3.99 18.96
C ASP A 87 5.34 4.45 19.97
N ASP A 88 4.09 3.97 19.85
CA ASP A 88 3.05 4.18 20.87
C ASP A 88 2.47 2.84 21.34
N ALA A 89 2.90 2.39 22.52
CA ALA A 89 2.64 1.07 23.09
C ALA A 89 1.17 0.79 23.47
N ALA A 90 0.21 1.65 23.07
CA ALA A 90 -1.18 1.58 23.51
C ALA A 90 -2.14 0.91 22.51
N GLU A 91 -1.82 0.87 21.21
CA GLU A 91 -2.77 0.38 20.20
C GLU A 91 -2.09 -0.64 19.29
N ARG A 92 -2.53 -1.90 19.39
CA ARG A 92 -2.06 -2.98 18.51
C ARG A 92 -2.31 -2.56 17.07
N GLN A 93 -1.26 -2.27 16.30
CA GLN A 93 -1.41 -1.90 14.90
C GLN A 93 -1.53 -3.15 14.03
N ALA A 94 -2.30 -3.05 12.95
CA ALA A 94 -2.53 -4.15 12.01
C ALA A 94 -1.59 -4.01 10.81
N VAL A 95 -1.07 -5.12 10.30
CA VAL A 95 -0.23 -5.12 9.11
C VAL A 95 -1.01 -5.73 7.94
N ILE A 96 -1.18 -4.95 6.88
CA ILE A 96 -1.81 -5.41 5.64
C ILE A 96 -0.72 -5.90 4.70
N LEU A 97 -0.89 -7.12 4.17
CA LEU A 97 -0.11 -7.63 3.05
C LEU A 97 -0.90 -7.45 1.76
N ALA A 98 -0.32 -6.73 0.80
CA ALA A 98 -0.93 -6.35 -0.46
C ALA A 98 -0.07 -6.78 -1.66
N ARG A 99 -0.71 -6.98 -2.81
CA ARG A 99 -0.02 -7.04 -4.11
C ARG A 99 0.02 -5.64 -4.70
N ALA A 100 1.14 -5.28 -5.30
CA ALA A 100 1.33 -3.95 -5.88
C ALA A 100 1.89 -4.02 -7.30
N LEU A 101 1.51 -3.03 -8.11
CA LEU A 101 1.96 -2.83 -9.49
C LEU A 101 2.92 -1.64 -9.54
N PRO A 102 4.23 -1.86 -9.74
CA PRO A 102 5.21 -0.78 -9.78
C PRO A 102 4.98 0.22 -10.92
N GLY A 103 4.54 -0.25 -12.09
CA GLY A 103 4.48 0.59 -13.28
C GLY A 103 5.86 1.12 -13.65
N GLU A 104 5.91 2.37 -14.09
CA GLU A 104 7.16 3.10 -14.29
C GLU A 104 7.71 3.59 -12.94
N VAL A 105 8.93 3.17 -12.60
CA VAL A 105 9.59 3.59 -11.36
C VAL A 105 10.36 4.89 -11.61
N GLY A 106 9.91 5.97 -10.97
CA GLY A 106 10.57 7.27 -11.04
C GLY A 106 11.91 7.31 -10.32
N ALA A 107 12.80 8.18 -10.80
CA ALA A 107 14.10 8.44 -10.18
C ALA A 107 13.99 9.30 -8.90
N ALA A 108 12.88 10.02 -8.75
CA ALA A 108 12.57 10.85 -7.59
C ALA A 108 11.06 10.83 -7.28
N SER A 109 10.70 11.34 -6.11
CA SER A 109 9.31 11.54 -5.69
C SER A 109 8.48 12.24 -6.78
N HIS A 110 7.24 11.80 -6.97
CA HIS A 110 6.30 12.33 -7.97
C HIS A 110 6.69 12.11 -9.43
N GLN A 111 7.61 11.19 -9.72
CA GLN A 111 7.93 10.77 -11.07
C GLN A 111 7.46 9.32 -11.27
N GLY A 112 6.88 9.02 -12.44
CA GLY A 112 6.34 7.70 -12.74
C GLY A 112 5.09 7.32 -11.94
N ASP A 113 4.80 6.03 -11.93
CA ASP A 113 3.66 5.43 -11.20
C ASP A 113 4.07 5.00 -9.78
N SER A 114 5.36 4.83 -9.54
CA SER A 114 5.87 4.58 -8.19
C SER A 114 7.31 5.09 -8.03
N TRP A 115 7.75 5.24 -6.80
CA TRP A 115 9.14 5.57 -6.51
C TRP A 115 9.60 4.91 -5.21
N ARG A 116 10.91 4.70 -5.12
CA ARG A 116 11.53 4.01 -3.99
C ARG A 116 12.07 5.02 -2.99
N GLY A 117 11.89 4.69 -1.72
CA GLY A 117 12.43 5.45 -0.59
C GLY A 117 13.29 4.57 0.31
N GLY A 118 14.33 5.14 0.92
CA GLY A 118 15.12 4.42 1.93
C GLY A 118 15.64 3.07 1.43
N ARG A 119 15.53 2.02 2.26
CA ARG A 119 16.02 0.67 1.93
C ARG A 119 14.95 -0.22 1.26
N ASP A 120 13.72 -0.19 1.77
CA ASP A 120 12.65 -1.10 1.34
C ASP A 120 11.32 -0.39 1.06
N TRP A 121 11.28 0.95 1.09
CA TRP A 121 10.03 1.68 0.96
C TRP A 121 9.66 1.88 -0.50
N TRP A 122 8.37 1.82 -0.74
CA TRP A 122 7.73 2.14 -1.99
C TRP A 122 6.61 3.12 -1.74
N VAL A 123 6.46 4.06 -2.65
CA VAL A 123 5.29 4.93 -2.69
C VAL A 123 4.65 4.75 -4.06
N PHE A 124 3.36 4.44 -4.07
CA PHE A 124 2.57 4.26 -5.28
C PHE A 124 1.69 5.49 -5.49
N ALA A 125 1.72 6.03 -6.71
CA ALA A 125 1.06 7.28 -7.06
C ALA A 125 -0.48 7.16 -7.05
N ASP A 126 -0.99 5.97 -7.38
CA ASP A 126 -2.42 5.64 -7.41
C ASP A 126 -2.72 4.52 -6.42
N SER A 127 -3.77 4.70 -5.62
CA SER A 127 -4.23 3.70 -4.66
C SER A 127 -4.70 2.40 -5.33
N ALA A 128 -5.15 2.46 -6.58
CA ALA A 128 -5.56 1.29 -7.36
C ALA A 128 -4.37 0.42 -7.82
N GLN A 129 -3.12 0.91 -7.71
CA GLN A 129 -1.93 0.08 -7.94
C GLN A 129 -1.73 -1.00 -6.88
N LEU A 130 -2.48 -0.96 -5.77
CA LEU A 130 -2.41 -1.96 -4.72
C LEU A 130 -3.75 -2.68 -4.54
N VAL A 131 -3.68 -3.96 -4.25
CA VAL A 131 -4.82 -4.75 -3.77
C VAL A 131 -4.47 -5.38 -2.42
N PRO A 132 -5.19 -5.04 -1.34
CA PRO A 132 -4.97 -5.65 -0.05
C PRO A 132 -5.52 -7.09 -0.04
N VAL A 133 -4.79 -8.03 0.55
CA VAL A 133 -5.14 -9.46 0.51
C VAL A 133 -5.27 -10.07 1.90
N TYR A 134 -4.30 -9.78 2.77
CA TYR A 134 -4.23 -10.35 4.11
C TYR A 134 -4.07 -9.27 5.18
N VAL A 135 -4.56 -9.56 6.37
CA VAL A 135 -4.28 -8.81 7.60
C VAL A 135 -3.56 -9.76 8.56
N VAL A 136 -2.43 -9.30 9.10
CA VAL A 136 -1.56 -10.02 10.05
C VAL A 136 -1.52 -9.25 11.37
#